data_AF-A0AAD7L2X2-F1
#
_entry.id   AF-A0AAD7L2X2-F1
#
_cell.length_a   1.000
_cell.length_b   1.000
_cell.length_c   1.000
_cell.angle_alpha   90.00
_cell.angle_beta   90.00
_cell.angle_gamma   90.00
#
_symmetry.space_group_name_H-M   'P 1'
#
loop_
_entity.id
_entity.type
_entity.pdbx_description
1 polymer ?
#
loop_
_entity_poly.entity_id
_entity_poly.type
_entity_poly.pdbx_seq_one_letter_code
_entity_poly.pdbx_strand_id
1 'polypeptide(L)'
;MDSVTRIISKFPLLETLILDVPKVKSLQIFHPYLRRLEVTRFSKSYMKLKKFQIDAPRLYGFKYNGTDVPCLLFKRFSCLREVELDLRINKDIDSSWFLSLRENLLVLNQQKVVLTLSLMIFSDMIAFTPMLLEGSLVPSLCLSCLKLKYISKGTTTLTYPALIEGLLGSCHPNTVTVNFLSQQNHEFIEILCNTLMRREGMEKCCSDRYTFPCWRHRLQEVKVVVETLNGSRVCKGDIHGNALCNSLLTIDNGSLQQVKFELKWW
;
A
#
# COMPACT_ATOMS: atom_id res chain seq x y z
N MET A 1 14.01 24.89 -17.06
CA MET A 1 12.57 24.56 -17.04
C MET A 1 12.39 23.24 -17.74
N ASP A 2 11.87 22.24 -17.02
CA ASP A 2 11.62 20.91 -17.58
C ASP A 2 10.70 21.00 -18.80
N SER A 3 10.99 20.21 -19.84
CA SER A 3 10.22 20.18 -21.11
C SER A 3 8.72 20.00 -20.89
N VAL A 4 8.34 19.26 -19.84
CA VAL A 4 6.95 19.01 -19.45
C VAL A 4 6.21 20.30 -19.07
N THR A 5 6.82 21.19 -18.28
CA THR A 5 6.16 22.43 -17.83
C THR A 5 5.84 23.37 -19.00
N ARG A 6 6.73 23.44 -20.00
CA ARG A 6 6.52 24.25 -21.23
C ARG A 6 5.41 23.71 -22.12
N ILE A 7 5.17 22.40 -22.09
CA ILE A 7 4.09 21.78 -22.86
C ILE A 7 2.76 22.04 -22.16
N ILE A 8 2.69 21.80 -20.85
CA ILE A 8 1.48 22.01 -20.04
C ILE A 8 0.99 23.46 -20.15
N SER A 9 1.89 24.45 -20.16
CA SER A 9 1.51 25.87 -20.26
C SER A 9 0.81 26.25 -21.57
N LYS A 10 0.87 25.41 -22.61
CA LYS A 10 0.15 25.64 -23.88
C LYS A 10 -1.33 25.26 -23.79
N PHE A 11 -1.75 24.59 -22.72
CA PHE A 11 -3.11 24.08 -22.55
C PHE A 11 -3.74 24.69 -21.30
N PRO A 12 -4.18 25.97 -21.34
CA PRO A 12 -4.63 26.68 -20.14
C PRO A 12 -5.89 26.07 -19.49
N LEU A 13 -6.66 25.28 -20.23
CA LEU A 13 -7.88 24.60 -19.75
C LEU A 13 -7.66 23.10 -19.47
N LEU A 14 -6.41 22.65 -19.34
CA LEU A 14 -6.09 21.24 -19.13
C LEU A 14 -6.64 20.73 -17.78
N GLU A 15 -7.62 19.82 -17.84
CA GLU A 15 -8.21 19.19 -16.66
C GLU A 15 -7.61 17.81 -16.35
N THR A 16 -7.11 17.09 -17.35
CA THR A 16 -6.52 15.75 -17.17
C THR A 16 -5.16 15.69 -17.84
N LEU A 17 -4.17 15.19 -17.11
CA LEU A 17 -2.81 15.02 -17.59
C LEU A 17 -2.33 13.61 -17.28
N ILE A 18 -1.92 12.88 -18.32
CA ILE A 18 -1.31 11.55 -18.22
C ILE A 18 0.12 11.68 -18.73
N LEU A 19 1.10 11.28 -17.91
CA LEU A 19 2.52 11.41 -18.21
C LEU A 19 3.20 10.05 -18.11
N ASP A 20 4.02 9.72 -19.10
CA ASP A 20 5.02 8.64 -19.02
C ASP A 20 6.42 9.26 -19.01
N VAL A 21 7.13 9.10 -17.89
CA VAL A 21 8.37 9.84 -17.59
C VAL A 21 9.49 8.92 -17.05
N PRO A 22 9.94 7.91 -17.82
CA PRO A 22 10.84 6.86 -17.32
C PRO A 22 12.25 7.34 -16.91
N LYS A 23 12.67 8.51 -17.39
CA LYS A 23 14.02 9.08 -17.19
C LYS A 23 14.04 10.35 -16.33
N VAL A 24 12.89 10.80 -15.83
CA VAL A 24 12.79 12.05 -15.06
C VAL A 24 13.19 11.80 -13.60
N LYS A 25 14.11 12.62 -13.07
CA LYS A 25 14.60 12.57 -11.67
C LYS A 25 13.76 13.41 -10.72
N SER A 26 13.21 14.50 -11.22
CA SER A 26 12.34 15.43 -10.51
C SER A 26 11.28 15.94 -11.44
N LEU A 27 10.03 16.04 -10.97
CA LEU A 27 8.92 16.54 -11.76
C LEU A 27 8.26 17.71 -11.02
N GLN A 28 8.04 18.80 -11.73
CA GLN A 28 7.29 19.95 -11.22
C GLN A 28 6.08 20.22 -12.11
N ILE A 29 4.89 20.12 -11.53
CA ILE A 29 3.62 20.39 -12.21
C ILE A 29 2.94 21.56 -11.51
N PHE A 30 2.71 22.63 -12.27
CA PHE A 30 1.90 23.77 -11.86
C PHE A 30 0.79 23.96 -12.87
N HIS A 31 -0.47 23.78 -12.46
CA HIS A 31 -1.61 23.99 -13.35
C HIS A 31 -2.91 24.30 -12.59
N PRO A 32 -3.54 25.47 -12.80
CA PRO A 32 -4.67 25.92 -11.98
C PRO A 32 -5.97 25.13 -12.20
N TYR A 33 -6.15 24.53 -13.37
CA TYR A 33 -7.38 23.80 -13.74
C TYR A 33 -7.24 22.27 -13.72
N LEU A 34 -6.04 21.76 -13.41
CA LEU A 34 -5.81 20.31 -13.45
C LEU A 34 -6.61 19.62 -12.34
N ARG A 35 -7.44 18.65 -12.73
CA ARG A 35 -8.31 17.85 -11.87
C ARG A 35 -7.81 16.43 -11.70
N ARG A 36 -7.20 15.83 -12.72
CA ARG A 36 -6.66 14.47 -12.68
C ARG A 36 -5.24 14.44 -13.20
N LEU A 37 -4.35 13.79 -12.45
CA LEU A 37 -2.96 13.58 -12.83
C LEU A 37 -2.62 12.10 -12.70
N GLU A 38 -2.19 11.49 -13.80
CA GLU A 38 -1.59 10.16 -13.81
C GLU A 38 -0.14 10.26 -14.23
N VAL A 39 0.77 9.65 -13.46
CA VAL A 39 2.19 9.61 -13.79
C VAL A 39 2.70 8.19 -13.73
N THR A 40 3.19 7.73 -14.87
CA THR A 40 3.87 6.45 -15.02
C THR A 40 5.37 6.65 -15.09
N ARG A 41 6.12 5.88 -14.30
CA ARG A 41 7.57 5.88 -14.25
C ARG A 41 8.10 4.47 -13.97
N PHE A 42 8.27 3.71 -15.05
CA PHE A 42 9.05 2.47 -15.01
C PHE A 42 10.46 2.77 -15.48
N SER A 43 11.39 2.97 -14.53
CA SER A 43 12.80 3.16 -14.88
C SER A 43 13.55 1.85 -14.76
N LYS A 44 14.35 1.50 -15.78
CA LYS A 44 15.35 0.42 -15.69
C LYS A 44 16.60 0.85 -14.90
N SER A 45 16.70 2.14 -14.57
CA SER A 45 17.83 2.72 -13.88
C SER A 45 17.58 2.77 -12.38
N TYR A 46 18.57 2.37 -11.57
CA TYR A 46 18.59 2.50 -10.11
C TYR A 46 18.57 3.97 -9.61
N MET A 47 18.35 4.94 -10.50
CA MET A 47 18.22 6.33 -10.14
C MET A 47 16.96 6.56 -9.30
N LYS A 48 17.19 6.73 -8.00
CA LYS A 48 16.16 7.15 -7.03
C LYS A 48 15.48 8.42 -7.52
N LEU A 49 14.16 8.38 -7.55
CA LEU A 49 13.33 9.55 -7.79
C LEU A 49 13.54 10.53 -6.63
N LYS A 50 13.96 11.77 -6.92
CA LYS A 50 14.30 12.72 -5.85
C LYS A 50 13.09 13.48 -5.34
N LYS A 51 12.19 13.93 -6.22
CA LYS A 51 11.11 14.85 -5.81
C LYS A 51 10.02 15.02 -6.86
N PHE A 52 8.77 14.82 -6.47
CA PHE A 52 7.59 15.22 -7.23
C PHE A 52 6.95 16.41 -6.52
N GLN A 53 6.98 17.57 -7.16
CA GLN A 53 6.32 18.76 -6.67
C GLN A 53 5.10 19.05 -7.53
N ILE A 54 3.94 19.03 -6.92
CA ILE A 54 2.68 19.30 -7.61
C ILE A 54 2.06 20.51 -6.92
N ASP A 55 1.61 21.48 -7.72
CA ASP A 55 0.85 22.65 -7.31
C ASP A 55 -0.32 22.83 -8.29
N ALA A 56 -1.41 22.13 -7.97
CA ALA A 56 -2.62 22.11 -8.77
C ALA A 56 -3.84 22.19 -7.82
N PRO A 57 -4.34 23.40 -7.51
CA PRO A 57 -5.32 23.61 -6.44
C PRO A 57 -6.65 22.88 -6.64
N ARG A 58 -6.99 22.55 -7.90
CA ARG A 58 -8.21 21.83 -8.28
C ARG A 58 -8.00 20.33 -8.48
N LEU A 59 -6.81 19.80 -8.18
CA LEU A 59 -6.54 18.38 -8.36
C LEU A 59 -7.41 17.58 -7.40
N TYR A 60 -8.21 16.69 -7.97
CA TYR A 60 -9.14 15.81 -7.28
C TYR A 60 -8.61 14.38 -7.20
N GLY A 61 -7.94 13.92 -8.26
CA GLY A 61 -7.39 12.56 -8.35
C GLY A 61 -5.92 12.55 -8.75
N PHE A 62 -5.12 11.74 -8.07
CA PHE A 62 -3.73 11.50 -8.40
C PHE A 62 -3.45 10.00 -8.50
N LYS A 63 -2.82 9.57 -9.59
CA LYS A 63 -2.36 8.20 -9.79
C LYS A 63 -0.87 8.17 -10.11
N TYR A 64 -0.14 7.31 -9.44
CA TYR A 64 1.26 7.07 -9.71
C TYR A 64 1.49 5.59 -9.99
N ASN A 65 2.12 5.26 -11.12
CA ASN A 65 2.57 3.92 -11.43
C ASN A 65 4.10 3.92 -11.49
N GLY A 66 4.80 3.11 -10.70
CA GLY A 66 6.26 3.11 -10.76
C GLY A 66 6.96 2.03 -9.95
N THR A 67 8.29 2.06 -9.90
CA THR A 67 9.10 1.04 -9.21
C THR A 67 9.58 1.43 -7.82
N ASP A 68 9.38 2.70 -7.45
CA ASP A 68 9.85 3.28 -6.19
C ASP A 68 8.72 4.06 -5.52
N VAL A 69 8.77 4.18 -4.19
CA VAL A 69 7.89 5.08 -3.46
C VAL A 69 8.21 6.52 -3.89
N PRO A 70 7.24 7.28 -4.44
CA PRO A 70 7.51 8.64 -4.88
C PRO A 70 7.65 9.58 -3.68
N CYS A 71 8.70 10.42 -3.68
CA CYS A 71 8.80 11.54 -2.75
C CYS A 71 7.84 12.67 -3.16
N LEU A 72 6.62 12.65 -2.63
CA LEU A 72 5.55 13.56 -3.00
C LEU A 72 5.55 14.81 -2.13
N LEU A 73 5.58 15.98 -2.78
CA LEU A 73 5.50 17.27 -2.13
C LEU A 73 4.35 18.07 -2.71
N PHE A 74 3.26 18.06 -1.97
CA PHE A 74 2.01 18.71 -2.31
C PHE A 74 1.95 20.08 -1.62
N LYS A 75 1.86 21.17 -2.39
CA LYS A 75 1.85 22.54 -1.84
C LYS A 75 0.44 23.10 -1.60
N ARG A 76 -0.55 22.82 -2.45
CA ARG A 76 -1.93 23.36 -2.37
C ARG A 76 -2.93 22.40 -3.01
N PHE A 77 -3.68 21.65 -2.19
CA PHE A 77 -4.67 20.67 -2.68
C PHE A 77 -5.92 20.67 -1.80
N SER A 78 -6.71 21.73 -1.87
CA SER A 78 -7.99 21.77 -1.16
C SER A 78 -8.97 20.69 -1.65
N CYS A 79 -8.80 20.20 -2.88
CA CYS A 79 -9.77 19.35 -3.56
C CYS A 79 -9.34 17.90 -3.71
N LEU A 80 -8.13 17.51 -3.30
CA LEU A 80 -7.67 16.13 -3.49
C LEU A 80 -8.56 15.19 -2.66
N ARG A 81 -9.02 14.12 -3.30
CA ARG A 81 -9.91 13.12 -2.70
C ARG A 81 -9.39 11.71 -2.91
N GLU A 82 -8.77 11.44 -4.04
CA GLU A 82 -8.37 10.10 -4.44
C GLU A 82 -6.89 10.07 -4.77
N VAL A 83 -6.16 9.17 -4.13
CA VAL A 83 -4.76 8.89 -4.44
C VAL A 83 -4.55 7.41 -4.62
N GLU A 84 -4.04 7.01 -5.78
CA GLU A 84 -3.66 5.64 -6.08
C GLU A 84 -2.15 5.56 -6.36
N LEU A 85 -1.46 4.73 -5.60
CA LEU A 85 -0.04 4.41 -5.80
C LEU A 85 0.07 2.95 -6.23
N ASP A 86 0.47 2.69 -7.46
CA ASP A 86 0.73 1.35 -7.99
C ASP A 86 2.23 1.12 -8.12
N LEU A 87 2.78 0.32 -7.21
CA LEU A 87 4.21 0.09 -7.10
C LEU A 87 4.59 -1.32 -7.56
N ARG A 88 5.48 -1.38 -8.55
CA ARG A 88 6.13 -2.60 -9.00
C ARG A 88 7.52 -2.72 -8.37
N ILE A 89 7.62 -3.51 -7.32
CA ILE A 89 8.85 -3.63 -6.53
C ILE A 89 9.72 -4.75 -7.09
N ASN A 90 10.83 -4.38 -7.75
CA ASN A 90 11.79 -5.32 -8.35
C ASN A 90 13.15 -5.31 -7.61
N LYS A 91 13.16 -4.97 -6.32
CA LYS A 91 14.37 -4.82 -5.50
C LYS A 91 14.12 -5.32 -4.08
N ASP A 92 15.18 -5.53 -3.33
CA ASP A 92 15.12 -5.91 -1.92
C ASP A 92 14.26 -4.92 -1.13
N ILE A 93 13.41 -5.48 -0.26
CA ILE A 93 12.54 -4.73 0.62
C ILE A 93 13.13 -4.81 2.03
N ASP A 94 13.73 -3.72 2.47
CA ASP A 94 14.29 -3.61 3.81
C ASP A 94 13.49 -2.64 4.69
N SER A 95 13.89 -2.49 5.95
CA SER A 95 13.29 -1.52 6.87
C SER A 95 13.33 -0.07 6.34
N SER A 96 14.33 0.28 5.53
CA SER A 96 14.43 1.63 4.95
C SER A 96 13.35 1.88 3.89
N TRP A 97 12.97 0.85 3.14
CA TRP A 97 11.85 0.90 2.21
C TRP A 97 10.53 1.14 2.95
N PHE A 98 10.27 0.41 4.03
CA PHE A 98 9.06 0.59 4.86
C PHE A 98 8.99 1.97 5.52
N LEU A 99 10.11 2.48 6.02
CA LEU A 99 10.21 3.84 6.54
C LEU A 99 9.87 4.87 5.46
N SER A 100 10.47 4.74 4.28
CA SER A 100 10.20 5.65 3.17
C SER A 100 8.74 5.59 2.72
N LEU A 101 8.14 4.39 2.70
CA LEU A 101 6.71 4.23 2.43
C LEU A 101 5.88 5.00 3.47
N ARG A 102 6.11 4.76 4.76
CA ARG A 102 5.38 5.39 5.86
C ARG A 102 5.46 6.92 5.78
N GLU A 103 6.67 7.48 5.64
CA GLU A 103 6.89 8.93 5.52
C GLU A 103 6.09 9.56 4.38
N ASN A 104 6.06 8.92 3.22
CA ASN A 104 5.33 9.44 2.06
C ASN A 104 3.82 9.33 2.20
N LEU A 105 3.32 8.24 2.80
CA LEU A 105 1.89 8.08 3.04
C LEU A 105 1.36 9.04 4.11
N LEU A 106 2.19 9.45 5.07
CA LEU A 106 1.79 10.43 6.10
C LEU A 106 1.52 11.83 5.54
N VAL A 107 2.29 12.25 4.54
CA VAL A 107 2.04 13.51 3.82
C VAL A 107 0.63 13.51 3.20
N LEU A 108 0.18 12.34 2.73
CA LEU A 108 -1.14 12.15 2.13
C LEU A 108 -2.25 12.03 3.19
N ASN A 109 -1.98 11.36 4.32
CA ASN A 109 -2.97 11.13 5.38
C ASN A 109 -3.55 12.41 5.98
N GLN A 110 -2.75 13.49 6.05
CA GLN A 110 -3.19 14.79 6.57
C GLN A 110 -4.35 15.40 5.77
N GLN A 111 -4.63 14.90 4.56
CA GLN A 111 -5.60 15.48 3.63
C GLN A 111 -6.96 14.75 3.59
N LYS A 112 -7.21 13.77 4.48
CA LYS A 112 -8.43 12.93 4.49
C LYS A 112 -8.77 12.35 3.12
N VAL A 113 -7.74 11.97 2.36
CA VAL A 113 -7.88 11.37 1.03
C VAL A 113 -8.18 9.88 1.16
N VAL A 114 -8.92 9.34 0.20
CA VAL A 114 -8.99 7.90 -0.04
C VAL A 114 -7.68 7.48 -0.67
N LEU A 115 -6.83 6.82 0.12
CA LEU A 115 -5.50 6.38 -0.29
C LEU A 115 -5.51 4.89 -0.58
N THR A 116 -5.18 4.53 -1.82
CA THR A 116 -5.03 3.15 -2.27
C THR A 116 -3.57 2.88 -2.63
N LEU A 117 -2.96 1.90 -1.98
CA LEU A 117 -1.62 1.40 -2.31
C LEU A 117 -1.77 0.03 -2.96
N SER A 118 -1.38 -0.09 -4.23
CA SER A 118 -1.28 -1.36 -4.95
C SER A 118 0.17 -1.78 -5.05
N LEU A 119 0.49 -3.03 -4.73
CA LEU A 119 1.83 -3.58 -4.82
C LEU A 119 1.87 -4.82 -5.74
N MET A 120 2.87 -4.86 -6.61
CA MET A 120 3.35 -6.05 -7.29
C MET A 120 4.79 -6.32 -6.86
N ILE A 121 5.01 -7.40 -6.14
CA ILE A 121 6.29 -7.71 -5.49
C ILE A 121 7.01 -8.77 -6.32
N PHE A 122 8.21 -8.42 -6.78
CA PHE A 122 9.15 -9.28 -7.50
C PHE A 122 10.47 -9.43 -6.72
N SER A 123 10.40 -9.33 -5.39
CA SER A 123 11.55 -9.30 -4.50
C SER A 123 11.70 -10.63 -3.78
N ASP A 124 12.93 -11.15 -3.77
CA ASP A 124 13.23 -12.43 -3.12
C ASP A 124 13.71 -12.22 -1.68
N MET A 125 14.11 -11.00 -1.35
CA MET A 125 14.65 -10.60 -0.05
C MET A 125 13.74 -9.55 0.60
N ILE A 126 13.07 -9.94 1.69
CA ILE A 126 12.28 -9.03 2.51
C ILE A 126 12.73 -9.15 3.96
N ALA A 127 13.16 -8.03 4.52
CA ALA A 127 13.58 -7.91 5.91
C ALA A 127 12.93 -6.68 6.54
N PHE A 128 12.45 -6.83 7.76
CA PHE A 128 11.84 -5.73 8.48
C PHE A 128 12.18 -5.80 9.97
N THR A 129 12.63 -4.68 10.51
CA THR A 129 12.97 -4.52 11.93
C THR A 129 12.03 -3.50 12.55
N PRO A 130 11.07 -3.94 13.40
CA PRO A 130 10.05 -3.07 13.99
C PRO A 130 10.60 -1.84 14.74
N MET A 131 11.72 -2.01 15.45
CA MET A 131 12.38 -0.96 16.25
C MET A 131 12.66 0.34 15.47
N LEU A 132 12.85 0.25 14.17
CA LEU A 132 13.14 1.42 13.34
C LEU A 132 11.90 2.31 13.13
N LEU A 133 10.68 1.79 13.32
CA LEU A 133 9.44 2.55 13.28
C LEU A 133 9.11 3.26 14.61
N GLU A 134 9.75 2.87 15.72
CA GLU A 134 9.43 3.30 17.09
C GLU A 134 9.99 4.68 17.44
N GLY A 135 11.04 5.13 16.75
CA GLY A 135 11.66 6.44 16.97
C GLY A 135 10.87 7.63 16.40
N SER A 136 9.75 7.40 15.72
CA SER A 136 8.96 8.47 15.12
C SER A 136 7.67 8.70 15.91
N LEU A 137 7.53 9.91 16.49
CA LEU A 137 6.36 10.45 17.23
C LEU A 137 5.11 10.63 16.34
N VAL A 138 4.98 9.79 15.34
CA VAL A 138 4.24 10.10 14.13
C VAL A 138 2.82 9.54 14.22
N PRO A 139 1.80 10.33 13.83
CA PRO A 139 0.40 9.95 13.94
C PRO A 139 0.09 8.59 13.33
N SER A 140 -0.95 7.92 13.86
CA SER A 140 -1.53 6.75 13.23
C SER A 140 -1.89 7.07 11.78
N LEU A 141 -1.22 6.40 10.84
CA LEU A 141 -1.56 6.41 9.42
C LEU A 141 -2.70 5.41 9.22
N CYS A 142 -3.79 5.83 8.59
CA CYS A 142 -4.90 4.92 8.21
C CYS A 142 -5.04 4.90 6.69
N LEU A 143 -4.36 3.95 6.06
CA LEU A 143 -4.47 3.71 4.62
C LEU A 143 -5.89 3.19 4.30
N SER A 144 -6.57 3.75 3.29
CA SER A 144 -7.93 3.29 2.97
C SER A 144 -7.95 1.87 2.41
N CYS A 145 -7.02 1.56 1.52
CA CYS A 145 -6.91 0.23 0.91
C CYS A 145 -5.46 -0.11 0.56
N LEU A 146 -5.01 -1.30 0.97
CA LEU A 146 -3.79 -1.96 0.51
C LEU A 146 -4.19 -3.10 -0.42
N LYS A 147 -3.68 -3.12 -1.66
CA LYS A 147 -3.93 -4.17 -2.65
C LYS A 147 -2.62 -4.88 -2.99
N LEU A 148 -2.53 -6.16 -2.68
CA LEU A 148 -1.45 -7.03 -3.12
C LEU A 148 -1.88 -7.74 -4.40
N LYS A 149 -1.45 -7.19 -5.53
CA LYS A 149 -1.83 -7.68 -6.86
C LYS A 149 -1.06 -8.96 -7.21
N TYR A 150 0.23 -9.00 -6.90
CA TYR A 150 1.11 -10.10 -7.28
C TYR A 150 2.29 -10.24 -6.32
N ILE A 151 2.66 -11.48 -6.02
CA ILE A 151 3.88 -11.86 -5.30
C ILE A 151 4.64 -12.87 -6.16
N SER A 152 5.93 -12.64 -6.39
CA SER A 152 6.77 -13.49 -7.24
C SER A 152 7.11 -14.81 -6.58
N LYS A 153 7.42 -15.81 -7.40
CA LYS A 153 7.89 -17.13 -6.97
C LYS A 153 9.16 -17.11 -6.13
N GLY A 154 10.02 -16.11 -6.32
CA GLY A 154 11.25 -16.00 -5.55
C GLY A 154 11.03 -15.41 -4.15
N THR A 155 9.88 -14.77 -3.88
CA THR A 155 9.45 -14.45 -2.52
C THR A 155 9.05 -15.75 -1.82
N THR A 156 9.71 -16.08 -0.71
CA THR A 156 9.47 -17.33 0.02
C THR A 156 8.54 -17.12 1.22
N THR A 157 7.95 -18.20 1.74
CA THR A 157 7.12 -18.17 2.95
C THR A 157 7.86 -17.62 4.18
N LEU A 158 9.19 -17.69 4.20
CA LEU A 158 10.03 -17.11 5.26
C LEU A 158 10.03 -15.58 5.27
N THR A 159 9.75 -14.94 4.12
CA THR A 159 9.81 -13.47 3.99
C THR A 159 8.44 -12.81 4.15
N TYR A 160 7.34 -13.57 4.05
CA TYR A 160 5.98 -13.06 4.25
C TYR A 160 5.72 -12.46 5.63
N PRO A 161 6.20 -13.05 6.75
CA PRO A 161 6.02 -12.42 8.07
C PRO A 161 6.61 -11.01 8.11
N ALA A 162 7.84 -10.82 7.62
CA ALA A 162 8.48 -9.50 7.57
C ALA A 162 7.69 -8.52 6.69
N LEU A 163 7.15 -8.98 5.55
CA LEU A 163 6.30 -8.18 4.69
C LEU A 163 5.00 -7.74 5.39
N ILE A 164 4.33 -8.66 6.08
CA ILE A 164 3.08 -8.40 6.81
C ILE A 164 3.34 -7.41 7.95
N GLU A 165 4.37 -7.67 8.77
CA GLU A 165 4.78 -6.77 9.86
C GLU A 165 5.07 -5.36 9.35
N GLY A 166 5.86 -5.26 8.28
CA GLY A 166 6.24 -3.98 7.69
C GLY A 166 5.04 -3.23 7.12
N LEU A 167 4.15 -3.90 6.38
CA LEU A 167 2.99 -3.26 5.75
C LEU A 167 1.94 -2.83 6.77
N LEU A 168 1.55 -3.72 7.69
CA LEU A 168 0.54 -3.41 8.71
C LEU A 168 1.07 -2.37 9.71
N GLY A 169 2.32 -2.52 10.16
CA GLY A 169 2.97 -1.57 11.06
C GLY A 169 3.23 -0.21 10.43
N SER A 170 3.47 -0.15 9.12
CA SER A 170 3.68 1.12 8.42
C SER A 170 2.38 1.84 8.10
N CYS A 171 1.31 1.12 7.72
CA CYS A 171 0.18 1.71 6.99
C CYS A 171 -1.19 1.63 7.69
N HIS A 172 -1.38 0.76 8.69
CA HIS A 172 -2.67 0.40 9.30
C HIS A 172 -3.87 0.47 8.32
N PRO A 173 -3.87 -0.36 7.26
CA PRO A 173 -4.90 -0.28 6.24
C PRO A 173 -6.29 -0.64 6.78
N ASN A 174 -7.33 0.08 6.39
CA ASN A 174 -8.73 -0.30 6.67
C ASN A 174 -9.15 -1.55 5.89
N THR A 175 -8.48 -1.80 4.76
CA THR A 175 -8.74 -2.97 3.93
C THR A 175 -7.43 -3.46 3.33
N VAL A 176 -7.20 -4.77 3.41
CA VAL A 176 -6.17 -5.48 2.65
C VAL A 176 -6.85 -6.37 1.63
N THR A 177 -6.57 -6.18 0.34
CA THR A 177 -7.06 -7.03 -0.74
C THR A 177 -5.89 -7.81 -1.33
N VAL A 178 -6.05 -9.10 -1.53
CA VAL A 178 -5.05 -9.95 -2.19
C VAL A 178 -5.72 -10.68 -3.33
N ASN A 179 -5.16 -10.56 -4.54
CA ASN A 179 -5.71 -11.24 -5.71
C ASN A 179 -5.30 -12.72 -5.73
N PHE A 180 -6.16 -13.63 -6.15
CA PHE A 180 -5.82 -15.04 -6.38
C PHE A 180 -5.25 -15.26 -7.79
N LEU A 181 -4.10 -14.65 -8.09
CA LEU A 181 -3.47 -14.75 -9.42
C LEU A 181 -2.34 -15.79 -9.48
N SER A 182 -1.84 -16.26 -8.34
CA SER A 182 -0.72 -17.19 -8.26
C SER A 182 -0.79 -18.06 -7.00
N GLN A 183 -0.05 -19.17 -7.02
CA GLN A 183 0.15 -20.02 -5.84
C GLN A 183 0.78 -19.23 -4.67
N GLN A 184 1.69 -18.30 -4.97
CA GLN A 184 2.36 -17.47 -3.97
C GLN A 184 1.36 -16.55 -3.27
N ASN A 185 0.42 -15.98 -4.02
CA ASN A 185 -0.65 -15.18 -3.43
C ASN A 185 -1.54 -16.05 -2.52
N HIS A 186 -1.83 -17.31 -2.88
CA HIS A 186 -2.57 -18.24 -2.05
C HIS A 186 -1.85 -18.56 -0.73
N GLU A 187 -0.56 -18.92 -0.79
CA GLU A 187 0.26 -19.15 0.40
C GLU A 187 0.37 -17.89 1.28
N PHE A 188 0.49 -16.72 0.66
CA PHE A 188 0.49 -15.45 1.38
C PHE A 188 -0.86 -15.19 2.08
N ILE A 189 -1.99 -15.47 1.43
CA ILE A 189 -3.33 -15.34 2.02
C ILE A 189 -3.46 -16.24 3.26
N GLU A 190 -2.97 -17.48 3.19
CA GLU A 190 -3.00 -18.41 4.32
C GLU A 190 -2.15 -17.89 5.49
N ILE A 191 -0.93 -17.41 5.22
CA ILE A 191 -0.06 -16.85 6.25
C ILE A 191 -0.63 -15.54 6.82
N LEU A 192 -1.21 -14.69 6.00
CA LEU A 192 -1.91 -13.47 6.44
C LEU A 192 -3.13 -13.81 7.30
N CYS A 193 -3.95 -14.77 6.88
CA CYS A 193 -5.09 -15.28 7.65
C CYS A 193 -4.65 -15.74 9.04
N ASN A 194 -3.65 -16.62 9.10
CA ASN A 194 -3.08 -17.12 10.35
C ASN A 194 -2.50 -15.99 11.21
N THR A 195 -1.82 -15.01 10.61
CA THR A 195 -1.19 -13.90 11.33
C THR A 195 -2.22 -12.94 11.95
N LEU A 196 -3.33 -12.67 11.23
CA LEU A 196 -4.40 -11.81 11.72
C LEU A 196 -5.29 -12.48 12.78
N MET A 197 -5.43 -13.81 12.70
CA MET A 197 -6.32 -14.60 13.55
C MET A 197 -5.66 -15.18 14.80
N ARG A 198 -4.36 -15.54 14.76
CA ARG A 198 -3.61 -15.99 15.93
C ARG A 198 -3.27 -14.81 16.84
N ARG A 199 -4.26 -14.39 17.61
CA ARG A 199 -4.16 -13.32 18.61
C ARG A 199 -3.91 -13.83 20.03
N GLU A 200 -3.82 -15.14 20.25
CA GLU A 200 -3.53 -15.72 21.56
C GLU A 200 -2.08 -15.40 21.98
N GLY A 201 -1.88 -14.93 23.23
CA GLY A 201 -0.56 -14.56 23.77
C GLY A 201 -0.09 -13.13 23.49
N MET A 202 -0.97 -12.23 23.03
CA MET A 202 -0.70 -10.80 22.78
C MET A 202 -0.05 -10.04 23.95
N GLU A 203 -0.18 -10.55 25.17
CA GLU A 203 0.35 -9.96 26.41
C GLU A 203 1.89 -9.84 26.40
N LYS A 204 2.60 -10.62 25.57
CA LYS A 204 4.08 -10.66 25.55
C LYS A 204 4.72 -10.17 24.24
N CYS A 205 3.94 -9.71 23.26
CA CYS A 205 4.47 -9.32 21.94
C CYS A 205 5.36 -8.07 22.00
N CYS A 206 5.09 -7.17 22.95
CA CYS A 206 5.90 -6.00 23.24
C CYS A 206 6.36 -6.11 24.70
N SER A 207 7.66 -5.97 24.97
CA SER A 207 8.10 -5.75 26.34
C SER A 207 7.67 -4.36 26.81
N ASP A 208 7.51 -4.16 28.12
CA ASP A 208 7.12 -2.88 28.74
C ASP A 208 8.06 -1.70 28.42
N ARG A 209 9.15 -1.94 27.68
CA ARG A 209 10.13 -0.95 27.22
C ARG A 209 9.70 -0.19 25.97
N TYR A 210 8.65 -0.61 25.27
CA TYR A 210 8.22 0.03 24.04
C TYR A 210 7.18 1.12 24.32
N THR A 211 7.49 2.35 23.92
CA THR A 211 6.63 3.53 24.12
C THR A 211 5.33 3.47 23.30
N PHE A 212 5.26 2.61 22.28
CA PHE A 212 4.10 2.50 21.39
C PHE A 212 3.64 1.05 21.20
N PRO A 213 2.32 0.77 21.34
CA PRO A 213 1.76 -0.55 21.08
C PRO A 213 1.95 -0.92 19.60
N CYS A 214 2.41 -2.14 19.32
CA CYS A 214 2.57 -2.65 17.96
C CYS A 214 1.22 -2.75 17.23
N TRP A 215 1.24 -2.95 15.91
CA TRP A 215 0.00 -3.01 15.12
C TRP A 215 -0.99 -4.05 15.65
N ARG A 216 -0.51 -5.15 16.24
CA ARG A 216 -1.34 -6.21 16.81
C ARG A 216 -2.20 -5.72 17.97
N HIS A 217 -1.65 -4.87 18.84
CA HIS A 217 -2.37 -4.27 19.96
C HIS A 217 -3.36 -3.18 19.52
N ARG A 218 -3.12 -2.58 18.34
CA ARG A 218 -4.01 -1.57 17.76
C ARG A 218 -5.13 -2.17 16.91
N LEU A 219 -5.01 -3.42 16.50
CA LEU A 219 -6.00 -4.08 15.67
C LEU A 219 -7.18 -4.57 16.53
N GLN A 220 -8.34 -3.97 16.35
CA GLN A 220 -9.56 -4.31 17.08
C GLN A 220 -10.27 -5.50 16.44
N GLU A 221 -10.58 -5.42 15.14
CA GLU A 221 -11.46 -6.37 14.45
C GLU A 221 -10.89 -6.74 13.08
N VAL A 222 -11.12 -7.99 12.65
CA VAL A 222 -10.82 -8.47 11.29
C VAL A 222 -12.07 -9.15 10.76
N LYS A 223 -12.52 -8.72 9.58
CA LYS A 223 -13.57 -9.39 8.81
C LYS A 223 -13.03 -9.80 7.46
N VAL A 224 -13.42 -10.99 6.98
CA VAL A 224 -12.93 -11.51 5.71
C VAL A 224 -14.08 -11.64 4.71
N VAL A 225 -13.87 -11.12 3.52
CA VAL A 225 -14.79 -11.16 2.40
C VAL A 225 -14.07 -11.83 1.24
N VAL A 226 -14.71 -12.84 0.66
CA VAL A 226 -14.16 -13.60 -0.46
C VAL A 226 -14.96 -13.25 -1.70
N GLU A 227 -14.28 -12.81 -2.73
CA GLU A 227 -14.91 -12.46 -4.01
C GLU A 227 -14.61 -13.56 -5.02
N THR A 228 -15.69 -14.13 -5.56
CA THR A 228 -15.64 -15.19 -6.56
C THR A 228 -16.23 -14.70 -7.87
N LEU A 229 -15.95 -15.41 -8.97
CA LEU A 229 -16.56 -15.16 -10.29
C LEU A 229 -18.09 -15.11 -10.26
N ASN A 230 -18.71 -15.85 -9.34
CA ASN A 230 -20.17 -15.97 -9.23
C ASN A 230 -20.79 -15.01 -8.19
N GLY A 231 -20.01 -14.03 -7.70
CA GLY A 231 -20.44 -13.05 -6.70
C GLY A 231 -19.62 -13.07 -5.40
N SER A 232 -19.91 -12.13 -4.50
CA SER A 232 -19.19 -12.00 -3.23
C SER A 232 -19.82 -12.88 -2.15
N ARG A 233 -18.99 -13.66 -1.45
CA ARG A 233 -19.38 -14.36 -0.22
C ARG A 233 -18.69 -13.70 0.96
N VAL A 234 -19.46 -13.32 1.96
CA VAL A 234 -18.91 -12.78 3.22
C VAL A 234 -18.70 -13.95 4.18
N CYS A 235 -17.44 -14.27 4.47
CA CYS A 235 -17.10 -15.24 5.50
C CYS A 235 -16.89 -14.49 6.82
N LYS A 236 -17.95 -14.39 7.64
CA LYS A 236 -17.79 -13.92 9.02
C LYS A 236 -17.19 -15.07 9.82
N GLY A 237 -15.91 -14.98 10.16
CA GLY A 237 -15.31 -15.87 11.15
C GLY A 237 -15.55 -15.30 12.54
N ASP A 238 -16.11 -16.10 13.44
CA ASP A 238 -15.91 -15.86 14.87
C ASP A 238 -14.43 -16.10 15.22
N ILE A 239 -14.01 -15.54 16.36
CA ILE A 239 -12.64 -15.23 16.84
C ILE A 239 -11.63 -16.41 16.84
N HIS A 240 -12.00 -17.61 16.38
CA HIS A 240 -11.17 -18.82 16.44
C HIS A 240 -10.61 -19.33 15.11
N GLY A 241 -10.24 -18.42 14.19
CA GLY A 241 -9.20 -18.54 13.14
C GLY A 241 -9.11 -19.77 12.22
N ASN A 242 -9.07 -20.98 12.77
CA ASN A 242 -8.89 -22.25 12.06
C ASN A 242 -10.05 -22.56 11.12
N ALA A 243 -11.29 -22.30 11.52
CA ALA A 243 -12.47 -22.57 10.67
C ALA A 243 -12.49 -21.70 9.39
N LEU A 244 -11.98 -20.46 9.48
CA LEU A 244 -11.95 -19.52 8.35
C LEU A 244 -10.86 -19.89 7.34
N CYS A 245 -9.63 -20.15 7.80
CA CYS A 245 -8.56 -20.54 6.88
C CYS A 245 -8.88 -21.91 6.22
N ASN A 246 -9.50 -22.85 6.96
CA ASN A 246 -10.01 -24.09 6.36
C ASN A 246 -11.12 -23.85 5.32
N SER A 247 -12.02 -22.89 5.56
CA SER A 247 -13.06 -22.54 4.59
C SER A 247 -12.48 -21.94 3.32
N LEU A 248 -11.43 -21.11 3.41
CA LEU A 248 -10.74 -20.55 2.24
C LEU A 248 -10.09 -21.65 1.38
N LEU A 249 -9.52 -22.68 2.01
CA LEU A 249 -8.89 -23.83 1.34
C LEU A 249 -9.91 -24.75 0.62
N THR A 250 -11.20 -24.69 1.00
CA THR A 250 -12.26 -25.48 0.35
C THR A 250 -12.90 -24.81 -0.85
N ILE A 251 -12.61 -23.53 -1.09
CA ILE A 251 -13.17 -22.82 -2.25
C ILE A 251 -12.36 -23.25 -3.47
N ASP A 252 -13.05 -23.73 -4.50
CA ASP A 252 -12.42 -24.14 -5.75
C ASP A 252 -11.59 -22.99 -6.34
N ASN A 253 -10.28 -23.21 -6.43
CA ASN A 253 -9.27 -22.25 -6.90
C ASN A 253 -9.62 -21.66 -8.28
N GLY A 254 -10.40 -22.37 -9.10
CA GLY A 254 -10.87 -21.88 -10.41
C GLY A 254 -11.89 -20.73 -10.33
N SER A 255 -12.50 -20.48 -9.16
CA SER A 255 -13.60 -19.53 -8.98
C SER A 255 -13.23 -18.28 -8.17
N LEU A 256 -12.09 -18.27 -7.50
CA LEU A 256 -11.64 -17.21 -6.59
C LEU A 256 -10.94 -16.08 -7.35
N GLN A 257 -11.38 -14.83 -7.13
CA GLN A 257 -10.74 -13.66 -7.73
C GLN A 257 -9.85 -12.90 -6.73
N GLN A 258 -10.39 -12.61 -5.54
CA GLN A 258 -9.65 -11.91 -4.50
C GLN A 258 -10.19 -12.20 -3.09
N VAL A 259 -9.32 -12.12 -2.08
CA VAL A 259 -9.72 -12.01 -0.66
C VAL A 259 -9.57 -10.58 -0.21
N LYS A 260 -10.56 -10.09 0.53
CA LYS A 260 -10.55 -8.80 1.19
C LYS A 260 -10.62 -8.99 2.71
N PHE A 261 -9.65 -8.46 3.41
CA PHE A 261 -9.61 -8.35 4.87
C PHE A 261 -9.98 -6.92 5.26
N GLU A 262 -11.11 -6.74 5.91
CA GLU A 262 -11.55 -5.47 6.50
C GLU A 262 -10.99 -5.40 7.92
N LEU A 263 -10.22 -4.36 8.21
CA LEU A 263 -9.48 -4.20 9.46
C LEU A 263 -9.98 -2.95 10.20
N LYS A 264 -10.25 -3.10 11.49
CA LYS A 264 -10.62 -1.98 12.37
C LYS A 264 -9.52 -1.75 13.39
N TRP A 265 -9.12 -0.49 13.55
CA TRP A 265 -8.03 -0.08 14.43
C TRP A 265 -8.57 0.77 15.60
N TRP A 266 -7.91 0.71 16.76
CA TRP A 266 -8.18 1.55 17.93
C TRP A 266 -7.68 2.99 17.73
#